data_AF-A0AAJ6X895-F1
#
_entry.id   AF-A0AAJ6X895-F1
#
_cell.length_a   1.000
_cell.length_b   1.000
_cell.length_c   1.000
_cell.angle_alpha   90.00
_cell.angle_beta   90.00
_cell.angle_gamma   90.00
#
_symmetry.space_group_name_H-M   'P 1'
#
loop_
_entity.id
_entity.type
_entity.pdbx_description
1 polymer ?
#
loop_
_entity_poly.entity_id
_entity_poly.type
_entity_poly.pdbx_seq_one_letter_code
_entity_poly.pdbx_strand_id
1 'polypeptide(L)'
;MYKANVRKQILEKNNISIKEKEKPISSTQGLFSKHLKRVYPIGLHRSTSSLSLSSVSLSLSQNSNDSSLTDSSAVPLEQKISLALRLISPLERREVPVARNFQPQQQQQQQNQDSNDGEVKRCNWITKNSDKVYVAFHDECWGVPVYDDNQLFELLALSGMLMDYNWTEILKRKELFREAFEGFDPNIVAKMGEKEIMEIASNKAIILAESRVRCIVDNSKCILKIAREFGSFSNYMWGNVNFKPTINRYKYPRNVPLRSPKAEAISKDLLKRGFRFVGPVIVYSFMQAAGLTIDHLVDCFRYSECVSLAERPWRHI
;
A
#
# COMPACT_ATOMS: atom_id res chain seq x y z
N MET A 1 -11.70 -75.67 44.78
CA MET A 1 -10.36 -75.55 45.40
C MET A 1 -10.42 -74.52 46.51
N TYR A 2 -9.49 -74.60 47.47
CA TYR A 2 -9.14 -73.71 48.59
C TYR A 2 -9.94 -72.41 48.91
N LYS A 3 -10.30 -72.30 50.21
CA LYS A 3 -10.20 -71.18 51.19
C LYS A 3 -9.89 -69.74 50.68
N ALA A 4 -10.32 -68.65 51.33
CA ALA A 4 -11.35 -68.40 52.37
C ALA A 4 -11.40 -66.87 52.71
N ASN A 5 -12.49 -66.43 53.38
CA ASN A 5 -12.54 -65.37 54.42
C ASN A 5 -12.22 -63.88 54.12
N VAL A 6 -13.08 -63.00 54.69
CA VAL A 6 -12.74 -61.75 55.43
C VAL A 6 -12.23 -60.50 54.65
N ARG A 7 -12.45 -59.24 55.07
CA ARG A 7 -13.55 -58.53 55.79
C ARG A 7 -13.20 -57.01 55.87
N LYS A 8 -14.18 -56.11 55.72
CA LYS A 8 -14.25 -54.73 56.30
C LYS A 8 -13.20 -53.63 55.96
N GLN A 9 -13.73 -52.44 55.64
CA GLN A 9 -13.27 -51.10 56.12
C GLN A 9 -11.90 -50.60 55.58
N ILE A 10 -11.47 -49.34 55.67
CA ILE A 10 -11.99 -48.04 56.20
C ILE A 10 -11.34 -46.92 55.33
N LEU A 11 -11.80 -45.68 55.09
CA LEU A 11 -12.98 -44.82 55.37
C LEU A 11 -13.03 -43.77 54.20
N GLU A 12 -13.78 -42.67 54.02
CA GLU A 12 -14.90 -41.85 54.57
C GLU A 12 -15.90 -41.66 53.38
N LYS A 13 -17.02 -40.92 53.30
CA LYS A 13 -17.56 -39.59 53.73
C LYS A 13 -17.03 -38.34 53.01
N ASN A 14 -17.88 -37.39 52.59
CA ASN A 14 -19.34 -37.42 52.39
C ASN A 14 -19.77 -36.29 51.44
N ASN A 15 -20.79 -36.52 50.61
CA ASN A 15 -21.57 -35.43 50.02
C ASN A 15 -22.46 -34.78 51.08
N ILE A 16 -22.66 -33.47 51.00
CA ILE A 16 -23.92 -32.77 51.32
C ILE A 16 -23.93 -31.44 50.56
N SER A 17 -25.09 -31.12 49.97
CA SER A 17 -25.35 -29.86 49.25
C SER A 17 -26.04 -28.85 50.16
N ILE A 18 -25.88 -27.55 49.91
CA ILE A 18 -26.96 -26.56 50.05
C ILE A 18 -26.65 -25.29 49.24
N LYS A 19 -27.72 -24.57 48.87
CA LYS A 19 -27.77 -23.37 48.01
C LYS A 19 -27.15 -22.13 48.69
N GLU A 20 -26.65 -21.18 47.89
CA GLU A 20 -27.05 -19.75 47.95
C GLU A 20 -26.83 -19.07 46.58
N LYS A 21 -27.88 -18.45 46.00
CA LYS A 21 -28.15 -17.00 45.87
C LYS A 21 -27.21 -16.21 44.93
N GLU A 22 -27.81 -15.62 43.91
CA GLU A 22 -27.16 -14.64 43.03
C GLU A 22 -27.09 -13.24 43.66
N LYS A 23 -25.97 -12.54 43.44
CA LYS A 23 -25.91 -11.09 43.16
C LYS A 23 -24.57 -10.77 42.48
N PRO A 24 -24.45 -9.65 41.73
CA PRO A 24 -23.46 -9.54 40.66
C PRO A 24 -22.05 -9.17 41.14
N ILE A 25 -21.04 -9.73 40.48
CA ILE A 25 -19.63 -9.33 40.62
C ILE A 25 -19.29 -8.31 39.52
N SER A 26 -18.68 -7.20 39.91
CA SER A 26 -18.22 -6.15 39.01
C SER A 26 -16.78 -6.37 38.50
N SER A 27 -16.38 -5.55 37.52
CA SER A 27 -15.00 -5.07 37.34
C SER A 27 -13.87 -6.11 37.16
N THR A 28 -13.67 -6.59 35.92
CA THR A 28 -12.38 -7.10 35.42
C THR A 28 -11.86 -6.38 34.16
N GLN A 29 -12.36 -5.17 33.86
CA GLN A 29 -11.66 -4.25 32.97
C GLN A 29 -10.46 -3.62 33.70
N GLY A 30 -9.23 -3.98 33.34
CA GLY A 30 -8.05 -3.36 33.96
C GLY A 30 -6.67 -3.73 33.42
N LEU A 31 -6.45 -4.99 33.01
CA LEU A 31 -5.08 -5.49 32.74
C LEU A 31 -4.65 -5.40 31.27
N PHE A 32 -5.49 -5.77 30.30
CA PHE A 32 -5.11 -5.79 28.87
C PHE A 32 -4.88 -4.39 28.25
N SER A 33 -5.42 -3.31 28.85
CA SER A 33 -5.30 -1.96 28.28
C SER A 33 -3.90 -1.34 28.43
N LYS A 34 -3.10 -1.77 29.42
CA LYS A 34 -1.84 -1.08 29.75
C LYS A 34 -0.71 -1.38 28.77
N HIS A 35 -0.64 -2.60 28.21
CA HIS A 35 0.43 -2.98 27.28
C HIS A 35 0.31 -2.30 25.90
N LEU A 36 -0.91 -2.03 25.44
CA LEU A 36 -1.15 -1.36 24.15
C LEU A 36 -0.69 0.10 24.15
N LYS A 37 -0.87 0.82 25.26
CA LYS A 37 -0.41 2.22 25.41
C LYS A 37 1.11 2.38 25.37
N ARG A 38 1.89 1.33 25.65
CA ARG A 38 3.37 1.34 25.56
C ARG A 38 3.88 1.26 24.12
N VAL A 39 3.05 0.82 23.17
CA VAL A 39 3.41 0.72 21.73
C VAL A 39 2.89 1.93 20.94
N TYR A 40 1.79 2.56 21.39
CA TYR A 40 1.20 3.75 20.75
C TYR A 40 0.83 4.84 21.78
N PRO A 41 1.74 5.78 22.08
CA PRO A 41 1.49 6.89 23.00
C PRO A 41 0.79 8.07 22.31
N ILE A 42 -0.39 7.86 21.71
CA ILE A 42 -1.25 8.95 21.20
C ILE A 42 -2.41 9.16 22.18
N GLY A 43 -2.25 10.13 23.08
CA GLY A 43 -3.31 10.59 23.96
C GLY A 43 -4.26 11.52 23.21
N LEU A 44 -5.44 11.02 22.82
CA LEU A 44 -6.54 11.86 22.31
C LEU A 44 -7.08 12.76 23.44
N HIS A 45 -6.48 13.94 23.58
CA HIS A 45 -6.98 14.97 24.48
C HIS A 45 -8.30 15.54 23.94
N ARG A 46 -9.36 15.45 24.73
CA ARG A 46 -10.72 15.84 24.32
C ARG A 46 -10.91 17.34 24.56
N SER A 47 -10.37 18.17 23.66
CA SER A 47 -10.49 19.63 23.70
C SER A 47 -11.47 20.15 22.64
N THR A 48 -12.40 21.01 23.04
CA THR A 48 -13.44 21.58 22.18
C THR A 48 -13.03 22.93 21.61
N SER A 49 -12.37 22.93 20.45
CA SER A 49 -12.12 24.14 19.65
C SER A 49 -11.93 23.80 18.17
N SER A 50 -12.41 24.68 17.28
CA SER A 50 -12.50 24.44 15.84
C SER A 50 -11.34 25.08 15.07
N LEU A 51 -10.27 24.31 14.81
CA LEU A 51 -9.18 24.69 13.91
C LEU A 51 -8.75 23.53 12.98
N SER A 52 -8.12 23.90 11.87
CA SER A 52 -7.91 23.07 10.67
C SER A 52 -7.10 21.78 10.88
N LEU A 53 -7.57 20.67 10.30
CA LEU A 53 -6.80 19.43 10.12
C LEU A 53 -5.93 19.50 8.85
N SER A 54 -4.83 20.25 8.92
CA SER A 54 -3.93 20.51 7.77
C SER A 54 -2.46 20.15 8.07
N SER A 55 -2.22 19.00 8.68
CA SER A 55 -0.89 18.52 9.11
C SER A 55 -0.57 17.06 8.75
N VAL A 56 -1.37 16.43 7.88
CA VAL A 56 -1.13 15.04 7.38
C VAL A 56 -1.15 15.01 5.83
N SER A 57 -1.02 16.16 5.18
CA SER A 57 -1.33 16.34 3.75
C SER A 57 -0.10 16.49 2.84
N LEU A 58 1.13 16.43 3.38
CA LEU A 58 2.38 16.50 2.61
C LEU A 58 3.35 15.38 3.00
N SER A 59 3.19 14.22 2.37
CA SER A 59 4.22 13.15 2.34
C SER A 59 4.24 12.41 0.99
N LEU A 60 3.64 13.01 -0.04
CA LEU A 60 3.57 12.50 -1.42
C LEU A 60 3.77 13.60 -2.48
N SER A 61 4.46 14.68 -2.09
CA SER A 61 5.11 15.67 -2.95
C SER A 61 6.04 16.54 -2.08
N GLN A 62 7.16 16.98 -2.66
CA GLN A 62 8.29 17.74 -2.08
C GLN A 62 9.42 16.93 -1.43
N ASN A 63 10.47 16.68 -2.22
CA ASN A 63 11.86 16.93 -1.82
C ASN A 63 12.75 16.99 -3.07
N SER A 64 13.07 18.21 -3.53
CA SER A 64 13.96 18.46 -4.67
C SER A 64 14.56 19.86 -4.52
N ASN A 65 15.45 20.03 -3.54
CA ASN A 65 16.32 21.20 -3.46
C ASN A 65 17.61 20.91 -4.22
N ASP A 66 17.81 21.59 -5.34
CA ASP A 66 19.14 21.90 -5.86
C ASP A 66 19.16 23.38 -6.23
N SER A 67 20.24 24.07 -5.88
CA SER A 67 20.36 25.53 -5.91
C SER A 67 21.71 25.96 -6.49
N SER A 68 21.98 25.55 -7.73
CA SER A 68 23.08 26.08 -8.53
C SER A 68 22.74 27.44 -9.13
N LEU A 69 23.48 28.48 -8.77
CA LEU A 69 23.37 29.81 -9.38
C LEU A 69 23.98 29.82 -10.79
N THR A 70 23.31 30.42 -11.78
CA THR A 70 23.97 31.17 -12.89
C THR A 70 22.99 32.05 -13.67
N ASP A 71 23.58 33.04 -14.34
CA ASP A 71 23.04 34.26 -14.93
C ASP A 71 21.84 34.26 -15.92
N SER A 72 21.04 35.32 -15.75
CA SER A 72 20.69 36.36 -16.74
C SER A 72 20.44 36.03 -18.23
N SER A 73 19.21 36.28 -18.68
CA SER A 73 18.92 37.14 -19.85
C SER A 73 17.45 37.60 -19.85
N ALA A 74 17.17 38.77 -20.45
CA ALA A 74 15.86 39.43 -20.37
C ALA A 74 15.02 39.30 -21.65
N VAL A 75 13.70 39.16 -21.50
CA VAL A 75 12.74 39.18 -22.62
C VAL A 75 12.22 40.62 -22.83
N PRO A 76 12.35 41.21 -24.05
CA PRO A 76 11.97 42.62 -24.29
C PRO A 76 10.49 42.95 -24.09
N LEU A 77 10.23 44.22 -23.79
CA LEU A 77 8.92 44.75 -23.37
C LEU A 77 7.86 44.78 -24.49
N GLU A 78 8.27 44.84 -25.75
CA GLU A 78 7.37 45.11 -26.89
C GLU A 78 6.32 44.03 -27.15
N GLN A 79 6.62 42.74 -26.90
CA GLN A 79 5.66 41.66 -27.10
C GLN A 79 4.42 41.78 -26.17
N LYS A 80 4.55 42.47 -25.03
CA LYS A 80 3.42 42.73 -24.13
C LYS A 80 2.48 43.83 -24.65
N ILE A 81 2.99 44.74 -25.49
CA ILE A 81 2.22 45.86 -26.05
C ILE A 81 1.31 45.37 -27.19
N SER A 82 1.81 44.48 -28.04
CA SER A 82 1.05 43.92 -29.18
C SER A 82 -0.23 43.16 -28.76
N LEU A 83 -0.18 42.50 -27.59
CA LEU A 83 -1.32 41.76 -27.04
C LEU A 83 -2.41 42.68 -26.44
N ALA A 84 -2.03 43.83 -25.86
CA ALA A 84 -2.98 44.76 -25.24
C ALA A 84 -3.87 45.48 -26.28
N LEU A 85 -3.30 45.86 -27.43
CA LEU A 85 -4.00 46.65 -28.45
C LEU A 85 -5.12 45.90 -29.20
N ARG A 86 -5.20 44.56 -29.10
CA ARG A 86 -6.29 43.78 -29.71
C ARG A 86 -7.59 43.75 -28.91
N LEU A 87 -7.61 44.32 -27.70
CA LEU A 87 -8.77 44.28 -26.80
C LEU A 87 -9.61 45.58 -26.79
N ILE A 88 -9.24 46.59 -27.59
CA ILE A 88 -9.87 47.92 -27.58
C ILE A 88 -10.14 48.41 -29.02
N SER A 89 -11.17 47.89 -29.67
CA SER A 89 -11.79 48.46 -30.89
C SER A 89 -13.23 47.93 -31.06
N PRO A 90 -14.23 48.77 -31.42
CA PRO A 90 -15.63 48.32 -31.56
C PRO A 90 -15.95 47.58 -32.88
N LEU A 91 -17.17 47.03 -32.97
CA LEU A 91 -17.69 46.34 -34.17
C LEU A 91 -18.07 47.31 -35.29
N GLU A 92 -17.95 46.84 -36.53
CA GLU A 92 -18.89 47.20 -37.60
C GLU A 92 -19.24 45.97 -38.48
N ARG A 93 -20.04 46.14 -39.54
CA ARG A 93 -20.96 45.09 -40.04
C ARG A 93 -20.95 44.96 -41.57
N ARG A 94 -21.33 43.77 -42.09
CA ARG A 94 -21.74 43.49 -43.50
C ARG A 94 -20.57 43.50 -44.53
N GLU A 95 -20.60 42.91 -45.74
CA GLU A 95 -21.62 42.18 -46.55
C GLU A 95 -21.10 40.83 -47.11
N VAL A 96 -21.83 40.21 -48.06
CA VAL A 96 -21.56 38.89 -48.69
C VAL A 96 -21.40 39.04 -50.21
N PRO A 97 -20.47 38.31 -50.86
CA PRO A 97 -20.59 38.03 -52.30
C PRO A 97 -20.48 36.54 -52.71
N VAL A 98 -21.46 36.15 -53.53
CA VAL A 98 -21.60 35.08 -54.54
C VAL A 98 -20.38 34.19 -54.90
N ALA A 99 -20.65 32.90 -55.10
CA ALA A 99 -19.69 31.85 -55.50
C ALA A 99 -19.22 31.90 -56.98
N ARG A 100 -18.06 31.27 -57.25
CA ARG A 100 -17.61 30.78 -58.58
C ARG A 100 -16.82 29.45 -58.44
N ASN A 101 -16.62 28.76 -59.56
CA ASN A 101 -16.40 27.31 -59.61
C ASN A 101 -14.95 26.82 -59.42
N PHE A 102 -14.85 25.52 -59.10
CA PHE A 102 -13.63 24.72 -58.96
C PHE A 102 -12.74 24.67 -60.21
N GLN A 103 -11.43 24.56 -59.98
CA GLN A 103 -10.60 23.51 -60.59
C GLN A 103 -9.69 22.86 -59.53
N PRO A 104 -9.39 21.56 -59.61
CA PRO A 104 -8.57 20.87 -58.62
C PRO A 104 -7.07 20.99 -58.93
N GLN A 105 -6.28 21.44 -57.96
CA GLN A 105 -4.83 21.24 -57.94
C GLN A 105 -4.44 20.26 -56.82
N GLN A 106 -3.31 19.59 -57.02
CA GLN A 106 -3.00 18.33 -56.35
C GLN A 106 -2.62 18.50 -54.88
N GLN A 107 -2.96 17.49 -54.07
CA GLN A 107 -2.62 17.45 -52.66
C GLN A 107 -1.10 17.33 -52.45
N GLN A 108 -0.46 18.41 -52.04
CA GLN A 108 0.68 18.31 -51.12
C GLN A 108 0.17 18.59 -49.71
N GLN A 109 -0.40 17.55 -49.09
CA GLN A 109 -0.53 17.54 -47.64
C GLN A 109 0.87 17.47 -47.05
N GLN A 110 1.40 18.62 -46.62
CA GLN A 110 2.49 18.64 -45.64
C GLN A 110 1.94 18.03 -44.35
N GLN A 111 2.11 16.72 -44.20
CA GLN A 111 2.03 16.06 -42.92
C GLN A 111 3.19 16.58 -42.07
N ASN A 112 2.96 17.66 -41.32
CA ASN A 112 3.69 17.87 -40.08
C ASN A 112 3.31 16.70 -39.18
N GLN A 113 4.13 15.65 -39.24
CA GLN A 113 4.07 14.53 -38.32
C GLN A 113 4.60 15.04 -36.98
N ASP A 114 3.72 15.69 -36.22
CA ASP A 114 3.89 15.81 -34.77
C ASP A 114 3.92 14.38 -34.23
N SER A 115 5.13 13.83 -34.11
CA SER A 115 5.43 12.49 -33.60
C SER A 115 5.26 12.43 -32.09
N ASN A 116 4.05 12.78 -31.63
CA ASN A 116 3.58 12.58 -30.28
C ASN A 116 3.34 11.08 -30.07
N ASP A 117 4.44 10.34 -29.97
CA ASP A 117 4.48 8.92 -29.67
C ASP A 117 3.62 8.64 -28.43
N GLY A 118 2.75 7.62 -28.54
CA GLY A 118 1.43 7.63 -27.89
C GLY A 118 1.51 7.68 -26.36
N GLU A 119 1.46 8.89 -25.77
CA GLU A 119 1.72 9.09 -24.34
C GLU A 119 0.72 8.30 -23.46
N VAL A 120 1.17 7.13 -23.00
CA VAL A 120 0.32 6.20 -22.24
C VAL A 120 -0.11 6.83 -20.93
N LYS A 121 -1.42 6.97 -20.78
CA LYS A 121 -2.01 7.63 -19.62
C LYS A 121 -1.87 6.75 -18.38
N ARG A 122 -1.24 7.28 -17.34
CA ARG A 122 -0.99 6.61 -16.05
C ARG A 122 -1.87 7.19 -14.94
N CYS A 123 -1.93 6.51 -13.80
CA CYS A 123 -2.60 7.06 -12.62
C CYS A 123 -1.86 8.32 -12.12
N ASN A 124 -2.58 9.31 -11.58
CA ASN A 124 -2.02 10.64 -11.28
C ASN A 124 -0.88 10.68 -10.23
N TRP A 125 -0.62 9.59 -9.50
CA TRP A 125 0.57 9.47 -8.64
C TRP A 125 1.85 9.19 -9.41
N ILE A 126 1.76 8.87 -10.70
CA ILE A 126 2.87 8.94 -11.66
C ILE A 126 2.74 10.24 -12.44
N THR A 127 3.80 11.03 -12.39
CA THR A 127 3.92 12.36 -13.03
C THR A 127 5.06 12.35 -14.06
N LYS A 128 5.13 13.36 -14.94
CA LYS A 128 6.22 13.48 -15.92
C LYS A 128 7.62 13.61 -15.29
N ASN A 129 7.70 13.96 -14.00
CA ASN A 129 8.93 14.09 -13.23
C ASN A 129 9.16 12.90 -12.27
N SER A 130 8.38 11.82 -12.39
CA SER A 130 8.54 10.64 -11.53
C SER A 130 9.75 9.80 -11.92
N ASP A 131 10.50 9.35 -10.92
CA ASP A 131 11.65 8.45 -11.09
C ASP A 131 11.29 7.20 -11.88
N LYS A 132 12.17 6.81 -12.83
CA LYS A 132 11.95 5.67 -13.74
C LYS A 132 11.60 4.37 -13.02
N VAL A 133 12.18 4.11 -11.85
CA VAL A 133 11.88 2.90 -11.05
C VAL A 133 10.46 2.88 -10.48
N TYR A 134 9.87 4.04 -10.21
CA TYR A 134 8.49 4.15 -9.73
C TYR A 134 7.49 4.10 -10.89
N VAL A 135 7.87 4.64 -12.06
CA VAL A 135 7.14 4.43 -13.32
C VAL A 135 7.08 2.94 -13.66
N ALA A 136 8.22 2.24 -13.69
CA ALA A 136 8.29 0.80 -13.95
C ALA A 136 7.50 -0.01 -12.92
N PHE A 137 7.58 0.32 -11.62
CA PHE A 137 6.77 -0.35 -10.60
C PHE A 137 5.26 -0.19 -10.82
N HIS A 138 4.78 0.99 -11.22
CA HIS A 138 3.37 1.20 -11.62
C HIS A 138 3.00 0.44 -12.90
N ASP A 139 3.89 0.47 -13.90
CA ASP A 139 3.65 -0.07 -15.24
C ASP A 139 3.81 -1.59 -15.34
N GLU A 140 4.52 -2.23 -14.42
CA GLU A 140 4.86 -3.66 -14.49
C GLU A 140 4.32 -4.45 -13.29
N CYS A 141 4.38 -3.90 -12.07
CA CYS A 141 4.11 -4.65 -10.83
C CYS A 141 2.78 -4.27 -10.15
N TRP A 142 2.50 -2.98 -9.96
CA TRP A 142 1.45 -2.51 -9.06
C TRP A 142 0.06 -2.83 -9.62
N GLY A 143 -0.78 -3.44 -8.79
CA GLY A 143 -2.10 -3.94 -9.20
C GLY A 143 -2.08 -5.26 -9.98
N VAL A 144 -0.91 -5.88 -10.21
CA VAL A 144 -0.83 -7.24 -10.78
C VAL A 144 -1.05 -8.28 -9.69
N PRO A 145 -1.94 -9.28 -9.87
CA PRO A 145 -2.16 -10.34 -8.88
C PRO A 145 -0.90 -11.18 -8.64
N VAL A 146 -0.37 -11.13 -7.40
CA VAL A 146 0.80 -11.91 -6.97
C VAL A 146 0.37 -13.15 -6.19
N TYR A 147 0.85 -14.33 -6.60
CA TYR A 147 0.49 -15.62 -5.99
C TYR A 147 1.63 -16.33 -5.23
N ASP A 148 2.87 -15.86 -5.37
CA ASP A 148 4.04 -16.43 -4.70
C ASP A 148 4.18 -15.94 -3.25
N ASP A 149 4.55 -16.84 -2.34
CA ASP A 149 4.65 -16.57 -0.90
C ASP A 149 5.80 -15.60 -0.58
N ASN A 150 6.94 -15.70 -1.28
CA ASN A 150 8.11 -14.85 -1.04
C ASN A 150 7.88 -13.44 -1.58
N GLN A 151 7.33 -13.29 -2.80
CA GLN A 151 6.95 -11.99 -3.36
C GLN A 151 5.85 -11.30 -2.54
N LEU A 152 4.89 -12.05 -1.97
CA LEU A 152 3.90 -11.49 -1.06
C LEU A 152 4.54 -11.05 0.28
N PHE A 153 5.55 -11.75 0.78
CA PHE A 153 6.31 -11.32 1.95
C PHE A 153 7.15 -10.07 1.65
N GLU A 154 7.86 -10.03 0.52
CA GLU A 154 8.57 -8.86 0.02
C GLU A 154 7.63 -7.64 -0.03
N LEU A 155 6.51 -7.73 -0.76
CA LEU A 155 5.58 -6.60 -0.91
C LEU A 155 4.97 -6.15 0.42
N LEU A 156 4.73 -7.05 1.37
CA LEU A 156 4.29 -6.68 2.72
C LEU A 156 5.40 -5.97 3.51
N ALA A 157 6.65 -6.41 3.40
CA ALA A 157 7.80 -5.79 4.04
C ALA A 157 8.08 -4.39 3.47
N LEU A 158 8.11 -4.25 2.13
CA LEU A 158 8.29 -2.99 1.43
C LEU A 158 7.14 -2.00 1.72
N SER A 159 5.89 -2.45 1.69
CA SER A 159 4.74 -1.62 2.12
C SER A 159 4.88 -1.19 3.58
N GLY A 160 5.45 -2.03 4.45
CA GLY A 160 5.76 -1.69 5.83
C GLY A 160 6.75 -0.53 5.97
N MET A 161 7.69 -0.38 5.04
CA MET A 161 8.67 0.71 5.00
C MET A 161 8.07 2.06 4.61
N LEU A 162 6.81 2.13 4.17
CA LEU A 162 6.09 3.39 3.88
C LEU A 162 5.86 4.29 5.10
N MET A 163 6.12 3.78 6.30
CA MET A 163 6.20 4.58 7.54
C MET A 163 7.48 5.40 7.65
N ASP A 164 8.54 5.00 6.93
CA ASP A 164 9.91 5.49 7.08
C ASP A 164 10.40 6.21 5.79
N TYR A 165 9.90 5.80 4.62
CA TYR A 165 10.33 6.22 3.27
C TYR A 165 9.17 6.28 2.28
N ASN A 166 9.33 6.98 1.16
CA ASN A 166 8.38 6.91 0.04
C ASN A 166 8.69 5.76 -0.95
N TRP A 167 7.72 5.38 -1.79
CA TRP A 167 7.87 4.27 -2.74
C TRP A 167 9.13 4.36 -3.61
N THR A 168 9.51 5.55 -4.11
CA THR A 168 10.72 5.72 -4.92
C THR A 168 12.00 5.38 -4.14
N GLU A 169 12.10 5.83 -2.88
CA GLU A 169 13.25 5.54 -2.01
C GLU A 169 13.35 4.06 -1.63
N ILE A 170 12.20 3.37 -1.55
CA ILE A 170 12.11 1.93 -1.29
C ILE A 170 12.52 1.16 -2.54
N LEU A 171 11.98 1.52 -3.70
CA LEU A 171 12.25 0.87 -4.99
C LEU A 171 13.72 1.03 -5.43
N LYS A 172 14.33 2.20 -5.19
CA LYS A 172 15.78 2.43 -5.42
C LYS A 172 16.70 1.51 -4.60
N ARG A 173 16.19 0.93 -3.50
CA ARG A 173 16.92 0.00 -2.62
C ARG A 173 16.37 -1.44 -2.65
N LYS A 174 15.41 -1.74 -3.53
CA LYS A 174 14.67 -3.01 -3.57
C LYS A 174 15.58 -4.24 -3.58
N GLU A 175 16.56 -4.26 -4.48
CA GLU A 175 17.46 -5.40 -4.61
C GLU A 175 18.45 -5.52 -3.43
N LEU A 176 18.83 -4.40 -2.78
CA LEU A 176 19.59 -4.43 -1.52
C LEU A 176 18.76 -5.00 -0.35
N PHE A 177 17.46 -4.73 -0.31
CA PHE A 177 16.57 -5.37 0.66
C PHE A 177 16.40 -6.87 0.36
N ARG A 178 16.35 -7.28 -0.91
CA ARG A 178 16.28 -8.70 -1.31
C ARG A 178 17.54 -9.47 -0.95
N GLU A 179 18.72 -8.89 -1.16
CA GLU A 179 20.00 -9.45 -0.71
C GLU A 179 20.01 -9.59 0.82
N ALA A 180 19.73 -8.51 1.55
CA ALA A 180 19.75 -8.48 3.01
C ALA A 180 18.69 -9.35 3.70
N PHE A 181 17.61 -9.70 3.01
CA PHE A 181 16.55 -10.59 3.50
C PHE A 181 16.44 -11.88 2.68
N GLU A 182 17.54 -12.34 2.07
CA GLU A 182 17.66 -13.69 1.48
C GLU A 182 16.50 -14.05 0.54
N GLY A 183 16.25 -13.18 -0.45
CA GLY A 183 15.16 -13.30 -1.43
C GLY A 183 13.76 -13.20 -0.84
N PHE A 184 13.63 -12.76 0.42
CA PHE A 184 12.43 -12.85 1.25
C PHE A 184 11.89 -14.29 1.37
N ASP A 185 12.75 -15.31 1.48
CA ASP A 185 12.32 -16.65 1.93
C ASP A 185 11.99 -16.61 3.44
N PRO A 186 10.72 -16.80 3.85
CA PRO A 186 10.36 -16.81 5.27
C PRO A 186 11.03 -17.94 6.05
N ASN A 187 11.48 -19.02 5.40
CA ASN A 187 12.22 -20.13 6.03
C ASN A 187 13.67 -19.78 6.36
N ILE A 188 14.27 -18.78 5.69
CA ILE A 188 15.61 -18.26 5.97
C ILE A 188 15.47 -17.08 6.94
N VAL A 189 14.68 -16.08 6.57
CA VAL A 189 14.50 -14.83 7.35
C VAL A 189 13.94 -15.08 8.76
N ALA A 190 13.18 -16.16 9.00
CA ALA A 190 12.70 -16.50 10.35
C ALA A 190 13.80 -17.05 11.30
N LYS A 191 14.95 -17.48 10.75
CA LYS A 191 16.09 -18.03 11.50
C LYS A 191 17.13 -16.98 11.87
N MET A 192 17.14 -15.81 11.19
CA MET A 192 18.09 -14.73 11.40
C MET A 192 18.19 -14.35 12.88
N GLY A 193 19.41 -14.42 13.41
CA GLY A 193 19.73 -14.12 14.80
C GLY A 193 20.15 -12.67 15.03
N GLU A 194 20.49 -12.35 16.27
CA GLU A 194 20.91 -11.00 16.69
C GLU A 194 22.09 -10.46 15.88
N LYS A 195 23.05 -11.31 15.47
CA LYS A 195 24.19 -10.88 14.63
C LYS A 195 23.71 -10.34 13.30
N GLU A 196 22.94 -11.12 12.54
CA GLU A 196 22.45 -10.72 11.20
C GLU A 196 21.54 -9.49 11.30
N ILE A 197 20.67 -9.44 12.31
CA ILE A 197 19.80 -8.28 12.57
C ILE A 197 20.61 -7.00 12.76
N MET A 198 21.67 -7.04 13.58
CA MET A 198 22.52 -5.88 13.82
C MET A 198 23.41 -5.53 12.62
N GLU A 199 23.83 -6.53 11.84
CA GLU A 199 24.62 -6.35 10.61
C GLU A 199 23.81 -5.64 9.52
N ILE A 200 22.56 -6.07 9.27
CA ILE A 200 21.61 -5.41 8.36
C ILE A 200 21.28 -3.99 8.87
N ALA A 201 20.98 -3.83 10.16
CA ALA A 201 20.64 -2.52 10.75
C ALA A 201 21.81 -1.51 10.74
N SER A 202 23.06 -1.99 10.72
CA SER A 202 24.26 -1.14 10.64
C SER A 202 24.66 -0.78 9.21
N ASN A 203 24.03 -1.40 8.19
CA ASN A 203 24.42 -1.23 6.79
C ASN A 203 23.93 0.13 6.23
N LYS A 204 24.90 1.01 5.95
CA LYS A 204 24.69 2.38 5.43
C LYS A 204 24.17 2.45 3.98
N ALA A 205 24.20 1.37 3.20
CA ALA A 205 23.57 1.31 1.89
C ALA A 205 22.08 0.95 1.99
N ILE A 206 21.72 0.12 2.97
CA ILE A 206 20.35 -0.31 3.22
C ILE A 206 19.57 0.83 3.89
N ILE A 207 20.15 1.47 4.91
CA ILE A 207 19.52 2.53 5.73
C ILE A 207 18.13 2.10 6.22
N LEU A 208 18.09 1.21 7.21
CA LEU A 208 16.86 0.63 7.74
C LEU A 208 16.97 0.46 9.26
N ALA A 209 16.01 1.00 10.01
CA ALA A 209 16.04 0.97 11.46
C ALA A 209 16.02 -0.47 12.01
N GLU A 210 16.77 -0.75 13.07
CA GLU A 210 16.81 -2.06 13.74
C GLU A 210 15.42 -2.60 14.10
N SER A 211 14.51 -1.71 14.52
CA SER A 211 13.10 -2.03 14.82
C SER A 211 12.32 -2.55 13.60
N ARG A 212 12.70 -2.14 12.39
CA ARG A 212 12.16 -2.58 11.10
C ARG A 212 12.79 -3.90 10.64
N VAL A 213 14.11 -4.08 10.81
CA VAL A 213 14.79 -5.36 10.57
C VAL A 213 14.18 -6.46 11.43
N ARG A 214 14.05 -6.21 12.75
CA ARG A 214 13.36 -7.10 13.70
C ARG A 214 11.89 -7.34 13.34
N CYS A 215 11.18 -6.33 12.82
CA CYS A 215 9.82 -6.50 12.34
C CYS A 215 9.73 -7.52 11.19
N ILE A 216 10.64 -7.45 10.22
CA ILE A 216 10.65 -8.35 9.06
C ILE A 216 10.97 -9.79 9.52
N VAL A 217 11.95 -9.95 10.40
CA VAL A 217 12.33 -11.23 11.03
C VAL A 217 11.24 -11.80 11.97
N ASP A 218 10.40 -10.97 12.58
CA ASP A 218 9.24 -11.46 13.35
C ASP A 218 8.02 -11.79 12.46
N ASN A 219 7.85 -11.06 11.36
CA ASN A 219 6.77 -11.30 10.40
C ASN A 219 6.99 -12.61 9.63
N SER A 220 8.22 -12.95 9.22
CA SER A 220 8.56 -14.26 8.62
C SER A 220 8.20 -15.43 9.55
N LYS A 221 8.53 -15.34 10.86
CA LYS A 221 8.13 -16.32 11.87
C LYS A 221 6.60 -16.46 12.00
N CYS A 222 5.84 -15.42 11.66
CA CYS A 222 4.38 -15.46 11.66
C CYS A 222 3.81 -16.00 10.33
N ILE A 223 4.48 -15.73 9.20
CA ILE A 223 4.22 -16.37 7.89
C ILE A 223 4.39 -17.89 8.00
N LEU A 224 5.47 -18.37 8.63
CA LEU A 224 5.69 -19.81 8.85
C LEU A 224 4.63 -20.48 9.75
N LYS A 225 3.89 -19.72 10.57
CA LYS A 225 2.72 -20.23 11.31
C LYS A 225 1.49 -20.30 10.40
N ILE A 226 1.25 -19.24 9.62
CA ILE A 226 0.16 -19.19 8.63
C ILE A 226 0.29 -20.32 7.61
N ALA A 227 1.49 -20.61 7.09
CA ALA A 227 1.72 -21.69 6.16
C ALA A 227 1.33 -23.08 6.72
N ARG A 228 1.40 -23.29 8.04
CA ARG A 228 0.96 -24.55 8.69
C ARG A 228 -0.56 -24.64 8.87
N GLU A 229 -1.25 -23.52 8.91
CA GLU A 229 -2.70 -23.42 9.15
C GLU A 229 -3.50 -23.32 7.83
N PHE A 230 -2.94 -22.68 6.81
CA PHE A 230 -3.58 -22.40 5.51
C PHE A 230 -2.83 -23.02 4.32
N GLY A 231 -1.75 -23.76 4.54
CA GLY A 231 -0.88 -24.33 3.51
C GLY A 231 0.14 -23.35 2.91
N SER A 232 -0.20 -22.06 2.82
CA SER A 232 0.73 -21.00 2.38
C SER A 232 0.25 -19.60 2.82
N PHE A 233 1.13 -18.60 2.76
CA PHE A 233 0.79 -17.20 3.00
C PHE A 233 -0.13 -16.63 1.91
N SER A 234 0.14 -16.97 0.65
CA SER A 234 -0.74 -16.71 -0.51
C SER A 234 -2.15 -17.26 -0.29
N ASN A 235 -2.29 -18.51 0.18
CA ASN A 235 -3.61 -19.09 0.49
C ASN A 235 -4.38 -18.28 1.54
N TYR A 236 -3.71 -17.83 2.61
CA TYR A 236 -4.30 -16.98 3.64
C TYR A 236 -4.68 -15.59 3.11
N MET A 237 -3.78 -14.93 2.37
CA MET A 237 -4.00 -13.58 1.87
C MET A 237 -5.11 -13.54 0.81
N TRP A 238 -5.10 -14.50 -0.13
CA TRP A 238 -6.15 -14.63 -1.13
C TRP A 238 -7.46 -15.14 -0.55
N GLY A 239 -7.43 -16.03 0.44
CA GLY A 239 -8.61 -16.48 1.18
C GLY A 239 -9.35 -15.32 1.87
N ASN A 240 -8.62 -14.32 2.38
CA ASN A 240 -9.23 -13.10 2.93
C ASN A 240 -10.02 -12.28 1.90
N VAL A 241 -9.75 -12.42 0.60
CA VAL A 241 -10.52 -11.81 -0.51
C VAL A 241 -11.35 -12.84 -1.30
N ASN A 242 -11.68 -13.99 -0.69
CA ASN A 242 -12.46 -15.07 -1.32
C ASN A 242 -11.85 -15.56 -2.65
N PHE A 243 -10.52 -15.51 -2.77
CA PHE A 243 -9.74 -15.87 -3.97
C PHE A 243 -10.08 -15.05 -5.22
N LYS A 244 -10.60 -13.82 -5.07
CA LYS A 244 -10.88 -12.89 -6.18
C LYS A 244 -10.44 -11.46 -5.83
N PRO A 245 -9.70 -10.75 -6.69
CA PRO A 245 -9.36 -9.35 -6.46
C PRO A 245 -10.58 -8.45 -6.30
N THR A 246 -10.45 -7.41 -5.46
CA THR A 246 -11.45 -6.34 -5.39
C THR A 246 -11.25 -5.39 -6.57
N ILE A 247 -12.04 -5.52 -7.63
CA ILE A 247 -11.94 -4.64 -8.81
C ILE A 247 -12.68 -3.32 -8.54
N ASN A 248 -11.93 -2.24 -8.30
CA ASN A 248 -12.48 -0.90 -8.15
C ASN A 248 -12.63 -0.19 -9.50
N ARG A 249 -13.39 0.91 -9.54
CA ARG A 249 -13.70 1.70 -10.75
C ARG A 249 -13.52 3.21 -10.49
N TYR A 250 -12.40 3.58 -9.89
CA TYR A 250 -12.12 4.96 -9.52
C TYR A 250 -11.84 5.83 -10.75
N LYS A 251 -12.60 6.93 -10.89
CA LYS A 251 -12.41 7.95 -11.95
C LYS A 251 -11.50 9.12 -11.56
N TYR A 252 -11.16 9.24 -10.27
CA TYR A 252 -10.39 10.36 -9.74
C TYR A 252 -9.51 9.89 -8.56
N PRO A 253 -8.28 10.40 -8.41
CA PRO A 253 -7.37 10.00 -7.32
C PRO A 253 -7.97 10.16 -5.93
N ARG A 254 -8.69 11.26 -5.70
CA ARG A 254 -9.37 11.58 -4.42
C ARG A 254 -10.45 10.57 -3.99
N ASN A 255 -10.83 9.65 -4.87
CA ASN A 255 -11.77 8.57 -4.56
C ASN A 255 -11.06 7.27 -4.12
N VAL A 256 -9.75 7.13 -4.38
CA VAL A 256 -8.94 6.01 -3.90
C VAL A 256 -8.69 6.22 -2.40
N PRO A 257 -9.14 5.32 -1.51
CA PRO A 257 -9.03 5.54 -0.07
C PRO A 257 -7.65 5.12 0.46
N LEU A 258 -7.22 5.69 1.59
CA LEU A 258 -5.99 5.27 2.27
C LEU A 258 -6.13 3.95 3.05
N ARG A 259 -7.37 3.46 3.25
CA ARG A 259 -7.70 2.20 3.91
C ARG A 259 -9.07 1.71 3.46
N SER A 260 -9.32 0.41 3.55
CA SER A 260 -10.66 -0.17 3.32
C SER A 260 -11.10 -1.04 4.50
N PRO A 261 -12.42 -1.29 4.67
CA PRO A 261 -12.91 -2.22 5.70
C PRO A 261 -12.32 -3.63 5.59
N LYS A 262 -11.94 -4.05 4.38
CA LYS A 262 -11.24 -5.33 4.14
C LYS A 262 -9.80 -5.29 4.68
N ALA A 263 -9.04 -4.23 4.40
CA ALA A 263 -7.69 -4.04 4.95
C ALA A 263 -7.70 -3.89 6.47
N GLU A 264 -8.73 -3.26 7.05
CA GLU A 264 -8.92 -3.18 8.51
C GLU A 264 -9.16 -4.55 9.15
N ALA A 265 -9.96 -5.41 8.51
CA ALA A 265 -10.16 -6.79 8.96
C ALA A 265 -8.87 -7.62 8.89
N ILE A 266 -8.16 -7.56 7.75
CA ILE A 266 -6.88 -8.27 7.53
C ILE A 266 -5.81 -7.77 8.50
N SER A 267 -5.63 -6.45 8.65
CA SER A 267 -4.73 -5.83 9.62
C SER A 267 -5.00 -6.31 11.04
N LYS A 268 -6.28 -6.33 11.46
CA LYS A 268 -6.69 -6.80 12.78
C LYS A 268 -6.35 -8.28 13.01
N ASP A 269 -6.42 -9.15 12.00
CA ASP A 269 -6.08 -10.56 12.16
C ASP A 269 -4.57 -10.82 12.10
N LEU A 270 -3.83 -10.15 11.21
CA LEU A 270 -2.37 -10.18 11.18
C LEU A 270 -1.78 -9.73 12.54
N LEU A 271 -2.32 -8.66 13.13
CA LEU A 271 -1.92 -8.18 14.47
C LEU A 271 -2.19 -9.24 15.57
N LYS A 272 -3.33 -9.95 15.55
CA LYS A 272 -3.58 -11.06 16.48
C LYS A 272 -2.57 -12.21 16.31
N ARG A 273 -2.17 -12.48 15.06
CA ARG A 273 -1.23 -13.55 14.69
C ARG A 273 0.23 -13.22 15.03
N GLY A 274 0.50 -12.01 15.50
CA GLY A 274 1.80 -11.54 15.98
C GLY A 274 2.59 -10.71 14.98
N PHE A 275 2.02 -10.38 13.81
CA PHE A 275 2.68 -9.48 12.86
C PHE A 275 2.83 -8.08 13.44
N ARG A 276 3.93 -7.42 13.06
CA ARG A 276 4.32 -6.08 13.50
C ARG A 276 4.21 -5.09 12.33
N PHE A 277 3.92 -3.83 12.64
CA PHE A 277 3.77 -2.70 11.70
C PHE A 277 2.72 -2.85 10.56
N VAL A 278 1.90 -3.89 10.60
CA VAL A 278 0.81 -4.18 9.64
C VAL A 278 -0.48 -3.37 9.90
N GLY A 279 -0.36 -2.04 10.00
CA GLY A 279 -1.52 -1.14 10.18
C GLY A 279 -2.46 -1.11 8.96
N PRO A 280 -3.74 -0.68 9.09
CA PRO A 280 -4.70 -0.78 7.99
C PRO A 280 -4.32 -0.05 6.69
N VAL A 281 -3.59 1.06 6.79
CA VAL A 281 -3.06 1.80 5.62
C VAL A 281 -1.95 1.00 4.93
N ILE A 282 -1.03 0.43 5.71
CA ILE A 282 0.06 -0.43 5.23
C ILE A 282 -0.51 -1.68 4.54
N VAL A 283 -1.50 -2.32 5.16
CA VAL A 283 -2.18 -3.49 4.60
C VAL A 283 -2.97 -3.14 3.33
N TYR A 284 -3.58 -1.95 3.24
CA TYR A 284 -4.24 -1.55 2.00
C TYR A 284 -3.24 -1.25 0.88
N SER A 285 -2.13 -0.57 1.17
CA SER A 285 -1.07 -0.34 0.18
C SER A 285 -0.42 -1.65 -0.29
N PHE A 286 -0.28 -2.64 0.59
CA PHE A 286 0.14 -4.00 0.23
C PHE A 286 -0.90 -4.70 -0.66
N MET A 287 -2.20 -4.63 -0.32
CA MET A 287 -3.27 -5.20 -1.15
C MET A 287 -3.29 -4.58 -2.56
N GLN A 288 -3.02 -3.28 -2.68
CA GLN A 288 -2.90 -2.58 -3.96
C GLN A 288 -1.66 -3.05 -4.73
N ALA A 289 -0.49 -3.08 -4.09
CA ALA A 289 0.77 -3.48 -4.71
C ALA A 289 0.76 -4.93 -5.21
N ALA A 290 0.13 -5.85 -4.46
CA ALA A 290 0.05 -7.29 -4.79
C ALA A 290 -1.20 -7.70 -5.59
N GLY A 291 -2.01 -6.74 -6.07
CA GLY A 291 -3.18 -7.00 -6.90
C GLY A 291 -4.38 -7.67 -6.21
N LEU A 292 -4.43 -7.69 -4.87
CA LEU A 292 -5.63 -8.09 -4.12
C LEU A 292 -6.76 -7.05 -4.25
N THR A 293 -6.43 -5.81 -4.62
CA THR A 293 -7.38 -4.78 -5.05
C THR A 293 -6.83 -4.07 -6.29
N ILE A 294 -7.69 -3.88 -7.31
CA ILE A 294 -7.33 -3.24 -8.57
C ILE A 294 -7.76 -1.77 -8.48
N ASP A 295 -6.83 -0.95 -7.99
CA ASP A 295 -7.04 0.47 -7.67
C ASP A 295 -6.49 1.43 -8.74
N HIS A 296 -6.02 0.91 -9.87
CA HIS A 296 -5.74 1.71 -11.06
C HIS A 296 -6.97 2.55 -11.43
N LEU A 297 -6.76 3.80 -11.83
CA LEU A 297 -7.85 4.65 -12.32
C LEU A 297 -8.38 4.10 -13.66
N VAL A 298 -9.67 4.21 -13.92
CA VAL A 298 -10.31 3.60 -15.11
C VAL A 298 -9.83 4.17 -16.45
N ASP A 299 -9.06 5.26 -16.41
CA ASP A 299 -8.42 5.93 -17.54
C ASP A 299 -6.89 5.73 -17.58
N CYS A 300 -6.34 4.89 -16.71
CA CYS A 300 -4.96 4.39 -16.79
C CYS A 300 -4.86 3.21 -17.77
N PHE A 301 -3.80 3.17 -18.59
CA PHE A 301 -3.59 2.10 -19.58
C PHE A 301 -3.57 0.70 -18.95
N ARG A 302 -2.96 0.57 -17.76
CA ARG A 302 -2.89 -0.69 -16.98
C ARG A 302 -4.22 -1.15 -16.40
N TYR A 303 -5.26 -0.32 -16.36
CA TYR A 303 -6.53 -0.70 -15.72
C TYR A 303 -7.16 -1.94 -16.37
N SER A 304 -7.31 -1.91 -17.70
CA SER A 304 -7.93 -3.01 -18.45
C SER A 304 -7.12 -4.31 -18.37
N GLU A 305 -5.80 -4.21 -18.35
CA GLU A 305 -4.89 -5.34 -18.23
C GLU A 305 -4.93 -5.96 -16.83
N CYS A 306 -4.81 -5.15 -15.76
CA CYS A 306 -4.90 -5.62 -14.39
C CYS A 306 -6.29 -6.21 -14.07
N VAL A 307 -7.37 -5.69 -14.67
CA VAL A 307 -8.70 -6.32 -14.61
C VAL A 307 -8.72 -7.67 -15.33
N SER A 308 -8.18 -7.76 -16.54
CA SER A 308 -8.08 -9.03 -17.30
C SER A 308 -7.25 -10.09 -16.57
N LEU A 309 -6.19 -9.69 -15.88
CA LEU A 309 -5.38 -10.56 -15.00
C LEU A 309 -6.15 -10.97 -13.74
N ALA A 310 -6.94 -10.06 -13.17
CA ALA A 310 -7.75 -10.27 -11.97
C ALA A 310 -8.99 -11.17 -12.17
N GLU A 311 -9.53 -11.22 -13.39
CA GLU A 311 -10.69 -12.05 -13.73
C GLU A 311 -10.30 -13.50 -14.10
N ARG A 312 -9.00 -13.81 -14.24
CA ARG A 312 -8.50 -15.19 -14.36
C ARG A 312 -8.80 -15.96 -13.07
N PRO A 313 -9.09 -17.29 -13.14
CA PRO A 313 -9.29 -18.06 -11.93
C PRO A 313 -7.97 -18.15 -11.14
N TRP A 314 -8.07 -18.16 -9.82
CA TRP A 314 -6.93 -18.15 -8.91
C TRP A 314 -5.97 -19.32 -9.18
N ARG A 315 -4.65 -19.04 -9.15
CA ARG A 315 -3.55 -19.97 -9.51
C ARG A 315 -3.49 -20.45 -10.98
N HIS A 316 -4.15 -19.79 -11.93
CA HIS A 316 -3.88 -20.00 -13.37
C HIS A 316 -2.74 -19.12 -13.91
N ILE A 317 -1.54 -19.32 -13.37
CA ILE A 317 -0.23 -19.01 -13.96
C ILE A 317 0.71 -20.17 -13.59
#